data_AF-A0A6N3GW32-F1
#
_entry.id   AF-A0A6N3GW32-F1
#
_cell.length_a   1.000
_cell.length_b   1.000
_cell.length_c   1.000
_cell.angle_alpha   90.00
_cell.angle_beta   90.00
_cell.angle_gamma   90.00
#
_symmetry.space_group_name_H-M   'P 1'
#
loop_
_entity.id
_entity.type
_entity.pdbx_description
1 polymer ?
#
loop_
_entity_poly.entity_id
_entity_poly.type
_entity_poly.pdbx_seq_one_letter_code
_entity_poly.pdbx_strand_id
1 'polypeptide(L)'
;MSELYNHYIDVEDLEDIELNHLKRNISAEPAVETCIRLIERFFMQRLVDANCNYQRTHHAIRQIINQPQIDVNTLAESACLGYRQFKRVFSNYVGMSPKEYYRVVRFQRALYLLQNHPGMEFVDLAYSCGFYDPSHLVKDFKEFTGCSPTQYLSSRSPYSTFFSEDCRLNVIKSHSRA
;
A
#
# COMPACT_ATOMS: atom_id res chain seq x y z
N MET A 1 3.25 11.76 13.46
CA MET A 1 2.98 10.99 12.23
C MET A 1 1.58 11.22 11.66
N SER A 2 0.55 11.62 12.42
CA SER A 2 -0.78 11.91 11.83
C SER A 2 -0.87 13.23 11.07
N GLU A 3 0.01 14.20 11.35
CA GLU A 3 -0.03 15.55 10.76
C GLU A 3 0.30 15.57 9.27
N LEU A 4 1.04 14.57 8.78
CA LEU A 4 1.44 14.47 7.37
C LEU A 4 0.50 13.56 6.57
N TYR A 5 -0.48 12.92 7.21
CA TYR A 5 -1.30 11.90 6.58
C TYR A 5 -2.24 12.51 5.53
N ASN A 6 -2.12 12.04 4.29
CA ASN A 6 -2.93 12.51 3.15
C ASN A 6 -2.75 14.02 2.84
N HIS A 7 -1.60 14.59 3.19
CA HIS A 7 -1.21 15.95 2.86
C HIS A 7 0.02 15.94 1.93
N TYR A 8 0.00 16.80 0.91
CA TYR A 8 1.19 17.10 0.12
C TYR A 8 2.00 18.17 0.87
N ILE A 9 3.22 17.84 1.25
CA ILE A 9 4.08 18.69 2.09
C ILE A 9 5.41 18.84 1.37
N ASP A 10 5.92 20.08 1.28
CA ASP A 10 7.23 20.30 0.70
C ASP A 10 8.29 19.69 1.63
N VAL A 11 9.33 19.10 1.04
CA VAL A 11 10.48 18.57 1.77
C VAL A 11 11.11 19.62 2.69
N GLU A 12 11.06 20.90 2.31
CA GLU A 12 11.59 22.01 3.11
C GLU A 12 10.86 22.18 4.45
N ASP A 13 9.60 21.77 4.53
CA ASP A 13 8.76 21.88 5.73
C ASP A 13 9.00 20.72 6.72
N LEU A 14 9.76 19.69 6.33
CA LEU A 14 9.99 18.49 7.16
C LEU A 14 11.16 18.62 8.15
N GLU A 15 11.79 19.80 8.22
CA GLU A 15 12.94 20.11 9.09
C GLU A 15 14.11 19.10 9.00
N ASP A 16 14.19 18.38 7.87
CA ASP A 16 15.18 17.33 7.64
C ASP A 16 16.28 17.84 6.70
N ILE A 17 17.45 18.14 7.28
CA ILE A 17 18.59 18.72 6.57
C ILE A 17 19.08 17.80 5.44
N GLU A 18 19.17 16.51 5.70
CA GLU A 18 19.67 15.52 4.73
C GLU A 18 18.65 15.33 3.59
N LEU A 19 17.34 15.37 3.89
CA LEU A 19 16.30 15.32 2.85
C LEU A 19 16.32 16.57 1.97
N ASN A 20 16.55 17.74 2.56
CA ASN A 20 16.75 18.99 1.82
C ASN A 20 17.99 18.95 0.92
N HIS A 21 19.08 18.35 1.39
CA HIS A 21 20.28 18.12 0.57
C HIS A 21 19.98 17.17 -0.59
N LEU A 22 19.23 16.10 -0.35
CA LEU A 22 18.78 15.19 -1.41
C LEU A 22 17.94 15.94 -2.47
N LYS A 23 16.97 16.77 -2.08
CA LYS A 23 16.15 17.58 -3.00
C LYS A 23 17.02 18.44 -3.92
N ARG A 24 18.00 19.16 -3.35
CA ARG A 24 18.92 20.02 -4.12
C ARG A 24 19.76 19.21 -5.11
N ASN A 25 20.30 18.06 -4.67
CA ASN A 25 21.13 17.21 -5.52
C ASN A 25 20.33 16.61 -6.70
N ILE A 26 19.10 16.16 -6.45
CA ILE A 26 18.21 15.65 -7.51
C ILE A 26 17.84 16.78 -8.50
N SER A 27 17.57 17.99 -8.00
CA SER A 27 17.16 19.12 -8.84
C SER A 27 18.28 19.61 -9.78
N ALA A 28 19.54 19.42 -9.39
CA ALA A 28 20.71 19.80 -10.18
C ALA A 28 21.22 18.70 -11.10
N GLU A 29 20.77 17.45 -10.93
CA GLU A 29 21.25 16.28 -11.66
C GLU A 29 20.38 16.01 -12.91
N PRO A 30 20.96 16.05 -14.13
CA PRO A 30 20.20 15.83 -15.36
C PRO A 30 19.91 14.35 -15.65
N ALA A 31 20.71 13.40 -15.12
CA ALA A 31 20.54 11.98 -15.40
C ALA A 31 19.59 11.30 -14.40
N VAL A 32 18.48 10.77 -14.91
CA VAL A 32 17.43 10.11 -14.12
C VAL A 32 17.99 8.92 -13.32
N GLU A 33 18.88 8.13 -13.91
CA GLU A 33 19.49 6.98 -13.26
C GLU A 33 20.34 7.39 -12.05
N THR A 34 20.98 8.56 -12.10
CA THR A 34 21.73 9.11 -10.98
C THR A 34 20.80 9.57 -9.87
N CYS A 35 19.71 10.27 -10.22
CA CYS A 35 18.68 10.67 -9.26
C CYS A 35 18.10 9.46 -8.51
N ILE A 36 17.78 8.37 -9.23
CA ILE A 36 17.30 7.13 -8.62
C ILE A 36 18.31 6.59 -7.60
N ARG A 37 19.59 6.49 -7.97
CA ARG A 37 20.64 6.00 -7.05
C ARG A 37 20.81 6.88 -5.80
N LEU A 38 20.68 8.20 -5.95
CA LEU A 38 20.75 9.13 -4.81
C LEU A 38 19.59 8.90 -3.83
N ILE A 39 18.37 8.75 -4.36
CA ILE A 39 17.17 8.45 -3.57
C ILE A 39 17.32 7.11 -2.85
N GLU A 40 17.73 6.06 -3.57
CA GLU A 40 17.93 4.72 -3.01
C GLU A 40 18.95 4.73 -1.88
N ARG A 41 20.13 5.34 -2.12
CA ARG A 41 21.18 5.45 -1.10
C ARG A 41 20.68 6.16 0.15
N PHE A 42 19.98 7.27 -0.01
CA PHE A 42 19.44 8.04 1.09
C PHE A 42 18.48 7.20 1.96
N PHE A 43 17.54 6.48 1.34
CA PHE A 43 16.61 5.64 2.09
C PHE A 43 17.29 4.43 2.73
N MET A 44 18.24 3.79 2.03
CA MET A 44 18.97 2.65 2.56
C MET A 44 19.80 3.01 3.81
N GLN A 45 20.39 4.21 3.85
CA GLN A 45 21.10 4.71 5.02
C GLN A 45 20.19 4.97 6.24
N ARG A 46 18.89 5.11 6.02
CA ARG A 46 17.88 5.38 7.07
C ARG A 46 17.05 4.16 7.46
N LEU A 47 17.18 3.07 6.72
CA LEU A 47 16.48 1.81 6.98
C LEU A 47 16.99 1.07 8.24
N VAL A 48 17.68 1.76 9.15
CA VAL A 48 18.64 1.17 10.10
C VAL A 48 18.01 0.32 11.21
N ASP A 49 16.71 0.39 11.46
CA ASP A 49 16.09 -0.35 12.57
C ASP A 49 14.90 -1.24 12.15
N ALA A 50 15.21 -2.34 11.46
CA ALA A 50 14.27 -3.45 11.26
C ALA A 50 14.04 -4.24 12.56
N ASN A 51 13.53 -3.57 13.60
CA ASN A 51 13.22 -4.18 14.89
C ASN A 51 12.03 -5.16 14.79
N CYS A 52 11.69 -5.81 15.90
CA CYS A 52 10.62 -6.81 15.93
C CYS A 52 9.26 -6.26 15.45
N ASN A 53 8.98 -4.97 15.66
CA ASN A 53 7.73 -4.35 15.21
C ASN A 53 7.70 -4.08 13.70
N TYR A 54 8.86 -3.84 13.07
CA TYR A 54 8.96 -3.83 11.61
C TYR A 54 8.61 -5.20 11.05
N GLN A 55 9.20 -6.27 11.59
CA GLN A 55 8.93 -7.65 11.15
C GLN A 55 7.46 -8.06 11.34
N ARG A 56 6.85 -7.69 12.49
CA ARG A 56 5.42 -7.88 12.76
C ARG A 56 4.53 -7.15 11.76
N THR A 57 4.87 -5.89 11.45
CA THR A 57 4.11 -5.08 10.48
C THR A 57 4.23 -5.68 9.08
N HIS A 58 5.44 -6.05 8.69
CA HIS A 58 5.70 -6.71 7.41
C HIS A 58 4.95 -8.05 7.28
N HIS A 59 4.90 -8.85 8.35
CA HIS A 59 4.09 -10.07 8.40
C HIS A 59 2.60 -9.78 8.19
N ALA A 60 2.05 -8.79 8.90
CA ALA A 60 0.65 -8.40 8.76
C ALA A 60 0.32 -7.89 7.35
N ILE A 61 1.21 -7.11 6.72
CA ILE A 61 1.06 -6.67 5.32
C ILE A 61 0.96 -7.89 4.39
N ARG A 62 1.87 -8.87 4.55
CA ARG A 62 1.82 -10.10 3.73
C ARG A 62 0.52 -10.86 3.91
N GLN A 63 -0.01 -10.94 5.13
CA GLN A 63 -1.29 -11.60 5.36
C GLN A 63 -2.46 -10.84 4.73
N ILE A 64 -2.52 -9.51 4.87
CA ILE A 64 -3.53 -8.68 4.19
C ILE A 64 -3.48 -8.89 2.67
N ILE A 65 -2.28 -8.91 2.09
CA ILE A 65 -2.09 -9.12 0.65
C ILE A 65 -2.54 -10.51 0.25
N ASN A 66 -2.25 -11.56 1.01
CA ASN A 66 -2.53 -12.94 0.59
C ASN A 66 -3.91 -13.47 1.02
N GLN A 67 -4.57 -12.84 1.99
CA GLN A 67 -5.82 -13.31 2.59
C GLN A 67 -6.89 -12.21 2.53
N PRO A 68 -7.67 -12.13 1.43
CA PRO A 68 -8.65 -11.05 1.21
C PRO A 68 -9.72 -10.88 2.29
N GLN A 69 -9.94 -11.91 3.12
CA GLN A 69 -10.99 -11.99 4.15
C GLN A 69 -10.46 -11.98 5.59
N ILE A 70 -9.15 -11.79 5.81
CA ILE A 70 -8.58 -11.79 7.17
C ILE A 70 -9.11 -10.61 7.99
N ASP A 71 -9.50 -10.86 9.24
CA ASP A 71 -9.92 -9.80 10.15
C ASP A 71 -8.73 -9.21 10.92
N VAL A 72 -8.92 -7.99 11.43
CA VAL A 72 -7.86 -7.21 12.07
C VAL A 72 -7.46 -7.79 13.43
N ASN A 73 -8.32 -8.54 14.13
CA ASN A 73 -7.95 -9.18 15.39
C ASN A 73 -7.01 -10.36 15.13
N THR A 74 -7.30 -11.21 14.13
CA THR A 74 -6.36 -12.27 13.72
C THR A 74 -5.01 -11.72 13.28
N LEU A 75 -4.98 -10.57 12.59
CA LEU A 75 -3.71 -9.89 12.27
C LEU A 75 -2.94 -9.50 13.54
N ALA A 76 -3.62 -8.92 14.54
CA ALA A 76 -3.00 -8.52 15.80
C ALA A 76 -2.45 -9.73 16.58
N GLU A 77 -3.23 -10.81 16.66
CA GLU A 77 -2.84 -12.07 17.30
C GLU A 77 -1.62 -12.70 16.63
N SER A 78 -1.61 -12.78 15.30
CA SER A 78 -0.47 -13.32 14.54
C SER A 78 0.82 -12.49 14.72
N ALA A 79 0.68 -11.20 15.00
CA ALA A 79 1.78 -10.31 15.34
C ALA A 79 2.21 -10.39 16.81
N CYS A 80 1.54 -11.21 17.63
CA CYS A 80 1.70 -11.29 19.09
C CYS A 80 1.52 -9.92 19.76
N LEU A 81 0.51 -9.15 19.35
CA LEU A 81 0.20 -7.82 19.86
C LEU A 81 -1.28 -7.72 20.25
N GLY A 82 -1.58 -7.00 21.33
CA GLY A 82 -2.96 -6.62 21.61
C GLY A 82 -3.49 -5.66 20.53
N TYR A 83 -4.79 -5.71 20.22
CA TYR A 83 -5.42 -4.95 19.13
C TYR A 83 -5.03 -3.46 19.07
N ARG A 84 -5.10 -2.77 20.22
CA ARG A 84 -4.75 -1.33 20.30
C ARG A 84 -3.27 -1.08 20.00
N GLN A 85 -2.39 -1.96 20.49
CA GLN A 85 -0.96 -1.87 20.24
C GLN A 85 -0.65 -2.18 18.78
N PHE A 86 -1.27 -3.22 18.20
CA PHE A 86 -1.14 -3.57 16.80
C PHE A 86 -1.53 -2.39 15.90
N LYS A 87 -2.70 -1.79 16.09
CA LYS A 87 -3.14 -0.64 15.30
C LYS A 87 -2.13 0.52 15.36
N ARG A 88 -1.63 0.86 16.56
CA ARG A 88 -0.63 1.92 16.73
C ARG A 88 0.69 1.59 16.03
N VAL A 89 1.20 0.37 16.25
CA VAL A 89 2.46 -0.09 15.64
C VAL A 89 2.33 -0.09 14.12
N PHE A 90 1.29 -0.71 13.57
CA PHE A 90 1.04 -0.77 12.14
C PHE A 90 0.94 0.65 11.53
N SER A 91 0.15 1.55 12.13
CA SER A 91 0.02 2.93 11.62
C SER A 91 1.31 3.73 11.70
N ASN A 92 2.17 3.48 12.68
CA ASN A 92 3.46 4.14 12.75
C ASN A 92 4.40 3.72 11.61
N TYR A 93 4.34 2.46 11.17
CA TYR A 93 5.19 1.95 10.09
C TYR A 93 4.59 2.14 8.69
N VAL A 94 3.27 2.02 8.54
CA VAL A 94 2.59 2.07 7.24
C VAL A 94 2.03 3.47 6.93
N GLY A 95 1.89 4.33 7.95
CA GLY A 95 1.32 5.67 7.81
C GLY A 95 -0.21 5.71 7.77
N MET A 96 -0.90 4.55 7.81
CA MET A 96 -2.36 4.45 7.85
C MET A 96 -2.82 3.31 8.76
N SER A 97 -4.10 3.25 9.11
CA SER A 97 -4.62 2.13 9.91
C SER A 97 -4.63 0.81 9.12
N PRO A 98 -4.55 -0.35 9.80
CA PRO A 98 -4.69 -1.65 9.16
C PRO A 98 -5.95 -1.76 8.29
N LYS A 99 -7.07 -1.16 8.76
CA LYS A 99 -8.35 -1.17 8.04
C LYS A 99 -8.30 -0.33 6.76
N GLU A 100 -7.66 0.84 6.78
CA GLU A 100 -7.49 1.66 5.58
C GLU A 100 -6.59 0.97 4.56
N TYR A 101 -5.44 0.44 5.02
CA TYR A 101 -4.53 -0.31 4.15
C TYR A 101 -5.23 -1.50 3.49
N TYR A 102 -6.03 -2.23 4.27
CA TYR A 102 -6.82 -3.33 3.77
C TYR A 102 -7.81 -2.91 2.67
N ARG A 103 -8.52 -1.79 2.83
CA ARG A 103 -9.41 -1.25 1.79
C ARG A 103 -8.64 -0.93 0.51
N VAL A 104 -7.46 -0.33 0.62
CA VAL A 104 -6.58 -0.05 -0.53
C VAL A 104 -6.18 -1.35 -1.24
N VAL A 105 -5.74 -2.37 -0.51
CA VAL A 105 -5.35 -3.66 -1.09
C VAL A 105 -6.52 -4.37 -1.79
N ARG A 106 -7.73 -4.33 -1.19
CA ARG A 106 -8.94 -4.86 -1.83
C ARG A 106 -9.30 -4.11 -3.10
N PHE A 107 -9.19 -2.79 -3.09
CA PHE A 107 -9.44 -1.97 -4.27
C PHE A 107 -8.42 -2.25 -5.39
N GLN A 108 -7.13 -2.35 -5.07
CA GLN A 108 -6.09 -2.76 -6.01
C GLN A 108 -6.38 -4.15 -6.60
N ARG A 109 -6.88 -5.08 -5.78
CA ARG A 109 -7.29 -6.42 -6.24
C ARG A 109 -8.47 -6.35 -7.19
N ALA A 110 -9.47 -5.51 -6.88
CA ALA A 110 -10.63 -5.33 -7.76
C ALA A 110 -10.22 -4.80 -9.13
N LEU A 111 -9.34 -3.79 -9.18
CA LEU A 111 -8.79 -3.28 -10.42
C LEU A 111 -8.00 -4.35 -11.19
N TYR A 112 -7.15 -5.12 -10.51
CA TYR A 112 -6.38 -6.20 -11.12
C TYR A 112 -7.28 -7.30 -11.70
N LEU A 113 -8.32 -7.71 -10.99
CA LEU A 113 -9.26 -8.72 -11.48
C LEU A 113 -10.06 -8.23 -12.67
N LEU A 114 -10.57 -7.00 -12.63
CA LEU A 114 -11.29 -6.38 -13.74
C LEU A 114 -10.39 -6.15 -14.97
N GLN A 115 -9.11 -5.83 -14.76
CA GLN A 115 -8.12 -5.72 -15.83
C GLN A 115 -7.93 -7.04 -16.57
N ASN A 116 -7.81 -8.15 -15.83
CA ASN A 116 -7.51 -9.47 -16.40
C ASN A 116 -8.76 -10.27 -16.82
N HIS A 117 -9.93 -9.93 -16.28
CA HIS A 117 -11.21 -10.58 -16.58
C HIS A 117 -12.28 -9.53 -16.90
N PRO A 118 -12.20 -8.88 -18.08
CA PRO A 118 -13.24 -7.94 -18.51
C PRO A 118 -14.59 -8.65 -18.56
N GLY A 119 -15.57 -8.18 -17.78
CA GLY A 119 -16.90 -8.78 -17.69
C GLY A 119 -17.15 -9.67 -16.48
N MET A 120 -16.21 -9.78 -15.53
CA MET A 120 -16.47 -10.43 -14.24
C MET A 120 -17.68 -9.78 -13.53
N GLU A 121 -18.62 -10.61 -13.08
CA GLU A 121 -19.80 -10.16 -12.33
C GLU A 121 -19.40 -9.51 -11.01
N PHE A 122 -20.10 -8.43 -10.62
CA PHE A 122 -19.74 -7.69 -9.40
C PHE A 122 -19.93 -8.49 -8.12
N VAL A 123 -20.80 -9.50 -8.12
CA VAL A 123 -20.96 -10.43 -6.99
C VAL A 123 -19.68 -11.25 -6.80
N ASP A 124 -19.17 -11.84 -7.88
CA ASP A 124 -17.95 -12.64 -7.84
C ASP A 124 -16.71 -11.79 -7.56
N LEU A 125 -16.66 -10.58 -8.14
CA LEU A 125 -15.61 -9.60 -7.87
C LEU A 125 -15.58 -9.24 -6.38
N ALA A 126 -16.75 -8.93 -5.79
CA ALA A 126 -16.87 -8.56 -4.39
C ALA A 126 -16.32 -9.68 -3.49
N TYR A 127 -16.77 -10.91 -3.70
CA TYR A 127 -16.33 -12.06 -2.91
C TYR A 127 -14.83 -12.33 -3.06
N SER A 128 -14.31 -12.31 -4.29
CA SER A 128 -12.89 -12.52 -4.61
C SER A 128 -11.99 -11.45 -4.00
N CYS A 129 -12.51 -10.23 -3.83
CA CYS A 129 -11.78 -9.11 -3.25
C CYS A 129 -11.92 -9.02 -1.73
N GLY A 130 -12.72 -9.87 -1.09
CA GLY A 130 -12.91 -9.83 0.36
C GLY A 130 -14.18 -9.11 0.83
N PHE A 131 -14.97 -8.53 -0.05
CA PHE A 131 -16.17 -7.83 0.37
C PHE A 131 -17.23 -8.82 0.82
N TYR A 132 -18.04 -8.40 1.80
CA TYR A 132 -19.17 -9.19 2.26
C TYR A 132 -20.29 -9.25 1.20
N ASP A 133 -20.49 -8.12 0.51
CA ASP A 133 -21.47 -7.97 -0.56
C ASP A 133 -21.01 -6.92 -1.60
N PRO A 134 -21.68 -6.86 -2.77
CA PRO A 134 -21.38 -5.87 -3.81
C PRO A 134 -21.57 -4.42 -3.39
N SER A 135 -22.45 -4.13 -2.42
CA SER A 135 -22.72 -2.75 -1.98
C SER A 135 -21.51 -2.16 -1.28
N HIS A 136 -20.80 -2.95 -0.47
CA HIS A 136 -19.53 -2.54 0.13
C HIS A 136 -18.45 -2.29 -0.93
N LEU A 137 -18.36 -3.12 -1.96
CA LEU A 137 -17.45 -2.90 -3.08
C LEU A 137 -17.77 -1.57 -3.77
N VAL A 138 -19.04 -1.34 -4.15
CA VAL A 138 -19.45 -0.12 -4.86
C VAL A 138 -19.19 1.13 -4.02
N LYS A 139 -19.40 1.06 -2.70
CA LYS A 139 -19.11 2.16 -1.77
C LYS A 139 -17.63 2.51 -1.76
N ASP A 140 -16.75 1.52 -1.54
CA ASP A 140 -15.30 1.74 -1.51
C ASP A 140 -14.79 2.22 -2.88
N PHE A 141 -15.30 1.65 -3.98
CA PHE A 141 -14.94 2.06 -5.33
C PHE A 141 -15.30 3.53 -5.62
N LYS A 142 -16.50 3.96 -5.19
CA LYS A 142 -16.92 5.37 -5.28
C LYS A 142 -16.05 6.29 -4.45
N GLU A 143 -15.69 5.88 -3.23
CA GLU A 143 -14.83 6.68 -2.36
C GLU A 143 -13.43 6.87 -2.96
N PHE A 144 -12.85 5.82 -3.56
CA PHE A 144 -11.52 5.90 -4.17
C PHE A 144 -11.49 6.57 -5.54
N THR A 145 -12.53 6.44 -6.36
CA THR A 145 -12.52 6.90 -7.77
C THR A 145 -13.43 8.08 -8.06
N GLY A 146 -14.32 8.43 -7.14
CA GLY A 146 -15.38 9.42 -7.32
C GLY A 146 -16.60 8.90 -8.12
N CYS A 147 -16.60 7.66 -8.60
CA CYS A 147 -17.68 7.11 -9.43
C CYS A 147 -17.94 5.61 -9.16
N SER A 148 -19.09 5.11 -9.58
CA SER A 148 -19.41 3.68 -9.45
C SER A 148 -18.52 2.81 -10.34
N PRO A 149 -18.32 1.51 -10.03
CA PRO A 149 -17.58 0.59 -10.89
C PRO A 149 -18.06 0.62 -12.35
N THR A 150 -19.38 0.63 -12.60
CA THR A 150 -19.95 0.68 -13.95
C THR A 150 -19.57 1.96 -14.70
N GLN A 151 -19.65 3.12 -14.04
CA GLN A 151 -19.27 4.41 -14.65
C GLN A 151 -17.76 4.51 -14.90
N TYR A 152 -16.97 3.92 -14.00
CA TYR A 152 -15.54 3.84 -14.17
C TYR A 152 -15.20 3.01 -15.42
N LEU A 153 -15.76 1.80 -15.53
CA LEU A 153 -15.51 0.88 -16.65
C LEU A 153 -16.01 1.40 -18.00
N SER A 154 -17.03 2.28 -18.02
CA SER A 154 -17.51 2.89 -19.26
C SER A 154 -16.59 4.01 -19.79
N SER A 155 -15.70 4.54 -18.96
CA SER A 155 -14.86 5.71 -19.30
C SER A 155 -13.35 5.44 -19.20
N ARG A 156 -12.96 4.39 -18.47
CA ARG A 156 -11.57 4.09 -18.11
C ARG A 156 -11.35 2.59 -18.13
N SER A 157 -10.14 2.19 -18.51
CA SER A 157 -9.68 0.81 -18.33
C SER A 157 -9.18 0.61 -16.90
N PRO A 158 -9.65 -0.42 -16.18
CA PRO A 158 -9.12 -0.76 -14.87
C PRO A 158 -7.67 -1.20 -15.01
N TYR A 159 -6.82 -0.71 -14.10
CA TYR A 159 -5.39 -1.01 -14.13
C TYR A 159 -4.82 -1.11 -12.72
N SER A 160 -4.08 -2.18 -12.45
CA SER A 160 -3.28 -2.32 -11.24
C SER A 160 -2.09 -3.25 -11.50
N THR A 161 -0.90 -2.78 -11.18
CA THR A 161 0.31 -3.61 -11.14
C THR A 161 0.53 -4.26 -9.78
N PHE A 162 -0.28 -3.95 -8.76
CA PHE A 162 0.00 -4.39 -7.39
C PHE A 162 0.14 -5.92 -7.27
N PHE A 163 -0.69 -6.67 -8.00
CA PHE A 163 -0.69 -8.13 -8.03
C PHE A 163 -0.01 -8.73 -9.27
N SER A 164 0.52 -7.91 -10.19
CA SER A 164 1.21 -8.43 -11.38
C SER A 164 2.57 -9.04 -11.02
N GLU A 165 3.00 -10.04 -11.78
CA GLU A 165 4.32 -10.66 -11.60
C GLU A 165 5.46 -9.64 -11.79
N ASP A 166 5.29 -8.69 -12.71
CA ASP A 166 6.28 -7.64 -13.03
C ASP A 166 6.33 -6.48 -12.02
N CYS A 167 5.53 -6.51 -10.95
CA CYS A 167 5.54 -5.44 -9.98
C CYS A 167 6.89 -5.39 -9.26
N ARG A 168 7.68 -4.34 -9.49
CA ARG A 168 8.95 -4.14 -8.77
C ARG A 168 8.78 -3.96 -7.26
N LEU A 169 7.56 -3.71 -6.76
CA LEU A 169 7.25 -3.75 -5.32
C LEU A 169 7.11 -5.19 -4.78
N ASN A 170 6.92 -6.19 -5.65
CA ASN A 170 6.95 -7.61 -5.30
C ASN A 170 8.38 -8.13 -5.06
N VAL A 171 9.42 -7.28 -5.10
CA VAL A 171 10.81 -7.63 -4.73
C VAL A 171 10.92 -8.07 -3.25
N ILE A 172 9.88 -7.86 -2.44
CA ILE A 172 9.75 -8.49 -1.12
C ILE A 172 9.59 -10.04 -1.20
N LYS A 173 9.40 -10.62 -2.40
CA LYS A 173 9.46 -12.07 -2.62
C LYS A 173 10.88 -12.64 -2.67
N SER A 174 11.94 -11.84 -2.85
CA SER A 174 13.28 -12.38 -3.15
C SER A 174 14.23 -12.54 -1.96
N HIS A 175 13.87 -12.15 -0.73
CA HIS A 175 14.77 -12.26 0.44
C HIS A 175 14.43 -13.42 1.41
N SER A 176 13.72 -14.46 0.97
CA SER A 176 13.55 -15.71 1.77
C SER A 176 14.19 -16.93 1.13
N ARG A 177 15.33 -16.77 0.45
CA ARG A 177 16.22 -17.87 0.11
C ARG A 177 17.66 -17.50 0.48
N ALA A 178 17.98 -17.72 1.74
CA ALA A 178 19.28 -18.15 2.23
C ALA A 178 19.02 -18.98 3.49
#